data_AF-A0A4W5L7Y9-F1
#
_entry.id   AF-A0A4W5L7Y9-F1
#
_cell.length_a   1.000
_cell.length_b   1.000
_cell.length_c   1.000
_cell.angle_alpha   90.00
_cell.angle_beta   90.00
_cell.angle_gamma   90.00
#
_symmetry.space_group_name_H-M   'P 1'
#
loop_
_entity.id
_entity.type
_entity.pdbx_description
1 polymer ?
#
loop_
_entity_poly.entity_id
_entity_poly.type
_entity_poly.pdbx_seq_one_letter_code
_entity_poly.pdbx_strand_id
1 'polypeptide(L)'
;MSGLSVACSAVIVLFGAVCSVFIFCEYLIYYAAILQCGWPGIDHGAPASERSADGQPEPEVLRAMVLSDTHLLGAVGGHWFDKLRREWQMERAFQTALALLRPEVVFILGDVLDEGKWSSPKNWEDDVCRFQKMFRHSSDTELVVLVGNHDIGFHYEMDWFKLQRFEKAFNTTSTRMVTKKGVNFLLVNSVALHGDGCPICQSVEKQLYTISRDLNCSLLQVGLPPTHTHTHTGRGQGPKLS
;
A
#
# COMPACT_ATOMS: atom_id res chain seq x y z
N MET A 1 -3.94 -11.57 61.83
CA MET A 1 -4.17 -12.48 60.68
C MET A 1 -5.09 -11.87 59.61
N SER A 2 -6.05 -11.02 59.96
CA SER A 2 -6.95 -10.34 58.99
C SER A 2 -6.25 -9.34 58.05
N GLY A 3 -5.32 -8.52 58.54
CA GLY A 3 -4.62 -7.52 57.72
C GLY A 3 -3.73 -8.10 56.61
N LEU A 4 -3.14 -9.28 56.83
CA LEU A 4 -2.28 -9.96 55.85
C LEU A 4 -3.12 -10.54 54.68
N SER A 5 -4.33 -11.02 54.96
CA SER A 5 -5.27 -11.54 53.97
C SER A 5 -5.86 -10.43 53.09
N VAL A 6 -6.15 -9.26 53.66
CA VAL A 6 -6.63 -8.09 52.92
C VAL A 6 -5.52 -7.51 52.02
N ALA A 7 -4.30 -7.40 52.53
CA ALA A 7 -3.15 -6.94 51.72
C ALA A 7 -2.85 -7.91 50.56
N CYS A 8 -2.89 -9.22 50.79
CA CYS A 8 -2.75 -10.23 49.75
C CYS A 8 -3.84 -10.12 48.68
N SER A 9 -5.09 -9.91 49.08
CA SER A 9 -6.21 -9.69 48.16
C SER A 9 -6.03 -8.42 47.32
N ALA A 10 -5.57 -7.33 47.93
CA ALA A 10 -5.32 -6.07 47.23
C ALA A 10 -4.19 -6.18 46.18
N VAL A 11 -3.11 -6.90 46.50
CA VAL A 11 -2.01 -7.15 45.55
C VAL A 11 -2.49 -7.98 44.36
N ILE A 12 -3.31 -9.01 44.60
CA ILE A 12 -3.88 -9.84 43.51
C ILE A 12 -4.78 -9.00 42.61
N VAL A 13 -5.65 -8.17 43.18
CA VAL A 13 -6.54 -7.28 42.40
C VAL A 13 -5.72 -6.27 41.59
N LEU A 14 -4.69 -5.66 42.19
CA LEU A 14 -3.82 -4.71 41.48
C LEU A 14 -3.08 -5.39 40.33
N PHE A 15 -2.50 -6.56 40.57
CA PHE A 15 -1.82 -7.33 39.54
C PHE A 15 -2.78 -7.70 38.40
N GLY A 16 -3.98 -8.20 38.74
CA GLY A 16 -5.01 -8.51 37.75
C GLY A 16 -5.43 -7.28 36.93
N ALA A 17 -5.57 -6.12 37.57
CA ALA A 17 -5.88 -4.87 36.87
C ALA A 17 -4.76 -4.45 35.91
N VAL A 18 -3.50 -4.49 36.36
CA VAL A 18 -2.33 -4.18 35.52
C VAL A 18 -2.24 -5.13 34.32
N CYS A 19 -2.41 -6.44 34.55
CA CYS A 19 -2.44 -7.43 33.47
C CYS A 19 -3.58 -7.18 32.48
N SER A 20 -4.77 -6.83 32.98
CA SER A 20 -5.94 -6.56 32.13
C SER A 20 -5.72 -5.32 31.26
N VAL A 21 -5.19 -4.23 31.84
CA VAL A 21 -4.82 -3.01 31.09
C VAL A 21 -3.76 -3.34 30.04
N PHE A 22 -2.73 -4.10 30.40
CA PHE A 22 -1.68 -4.49 29.46
C PHE A 22 -2.24 -5.30 28.28
N ILE A 23 -3.05 -6.33 28.55
CA ILE A 23 -3.68 -7.16 27.50
C ILE A 23 -4.58 -6.30 26.61
N PHE A 24 -5.36 -5.39 27.21
CA PHE A 24 -6.22 -4.52 26.43
C PHE A 24 -5.40 -3.59 25.51
N CYS A 25 -4.44 -2.85 26.08
CA CYS A 25 -3.67 -1.85 25.35
C CYS A 25 -2.71 -2.43 24.31
N GLU A 26 -2.16 -3.62 24.55
CA GLU A 26 -1.15 -4.21 23.66
C GLU A 26 -1.75 -5.21 22.66
N TYR A 27 -3.01 -5.63 22.83
CA TYR A 27 -3.66 -6.61 21.96
C TYR A 27 -5.12 -6.29 21.60
N LEU A 28 -6.01 -6.12 22.58
CA LEU A 28 -7.46 -6.06 22.29
C LEU A 28 -7.92 -4.73 21.67
N ILE A 29 -7.22 -3.63 21.95
CA ILE A 29 -7.59 -2.30 21.48
C ILE A 29 -7.65 -2.22 19.95
N TYR A 30 -6.79 -2.94 19.23
CA TYR A 30 -6.78 -2.95 17.76
C TYR A 30 -8.05 -3.58 17.19
N TYR A 31 -8.50 -4.69 17.78
CA TYR A 31 -9.77 -5.33 17.39
C TYR A 31 -10.94 -4.41 17.72
N ALA A 32 -10.96 -3.84 18.94
CA ALA A 32 -12.03 -2.94 19.35
C ALA A 32 -12.16 -1.71 18.43
N ALA A 33 -11.03 -1.14 17.99
CA ALA A 33 -11.02 -0.02 17.05
C ALA A 33 -11.43 -0.43 15.63
N ILE A 34 -10.84 -1.50 15.09
CA ILE A 34 -11.03 -1.90 13.69
C ILE A 34 -12.42 -2.54 13.45
N LEU A 35 -13.00 -3.21 14.44
CA LEU A 35 -14.37 -3.76 14.34
C LEU A 35 -15.45 -2.66 14.22
N GLN A 36 -15.13 -1.42 14.54
CA GLN A 36 -16.01 -0.27 14.31
C GLN A 36 -15.94 0.23 12.87
N CYS A 37 -14.99 -0.25 12.08
CA CYS A 37 -14.81 0.12 10.67
C CYS A 37 -15.57 -0.84 9.75
N GLY A 38 -16.08 -0.30 8.65
CA GLY A 38 -16.68 -1.05 7.55
C GLY A 38 -16.27 -0.43 6.22
N TRP A 39 -16.50 -1.15 5.13
CA TRP A 39 -16.25 -0.63 3.80
C TRP A 39 -17.38 0.33 3.39
N PRO A 40 -17.08 1.60 3.08
CA PRO A 40 -18.11 2.56 2.70
C PRO A 40 -18.81 2.11 1.42
N GLY A 41 -20.14 2.15 1.40
CA GLY A 41 -20.94 1.80 0.21
C GLY A 41 -21.13 0.30 -0.04
N ILE A 42 -20.69 -0.58 0.87
CA ILE A 42 -21.09 -1.99 0.87
C ILE A 42 -22.19 -2.15 1.92
N ASP A 43 -23.45 -2.09 1.50
CA ASP A 43 -24.57 -2.40 2.41
C ASP A 43 -24.44 -3.85 2.91
N HIS A 44 -24.52 -4.03 4.23
CA HIS A 44 -24.33 -5.28 4.96
C HIS A 44 -25.45 -6.34 4.71
N GLY A 45 -25.91 -6.51 3.47
CA GLY A 45 -27.00 -7.42 3.16
C GLY A 45 -27.25 -7.70 1.68
N ALA A 46 -26.55 -7.06 0.73
CA ALA A 46 -26.69 -7.43 -0.67
C ALA A 46 -25.79 -8.65 -0.96
N PRO A 47 -26.35 -9.84 -1.25
CA PRO A 47 -25.53 -10.95 -1.71
C PRO A 47 -24.80 -10.52 -2.98
N ALA A 48 -23.51 -10.80 -3.02
CA ALA A 48 -22.69 -10.65 -4.23
C ALA A 48 -23.22 -11.61 -5.31
N SER A 49 -24.28 -11.20 -6.02
CA SER A 49 -24.84 -11.76 -7.27
C SER A 49 -26.35 -11.53 -7.41
N GLU A 50 -26.85 -10.32 -7.15
CA GLU A 50 -28.10 -9.91 -7.80
C GLU A 50 -27.73 -9.13 -9.05
N ARG A 51 -27.99 -9.76 -10.20
CA ARG A 51 -27.94 -9.10 -11.50
C ARG A 51 -28.77 -7.83 -11.38
N SER A 52 -28.24 -6.68 -11.81
CA SER A 52 -29.03 -5.47 -11.95
C SER A 52 -30.28 -5.78 -12.78
N ALA A 53 -31.36 -5.02 -12.60
CA ALA A 53 -32.62 -5.18 -13.36
C ALA A 53 -32.43 -5.17 -14.91
N ASP A 54 -31.25 -4.77 -15.38
CA ASP A 54 -30.82 -4.69 -16.79
C ASP A 54 -29.86 -5.83 -17.23
N GLY A 55 -29.64 -6.85 -16.40
CA GLY A 55 -28.83 -8.03 -16.73
C GLY A 55 -27.33 -7.79 -16.84
N GLN A 56 -26.84 -6.58 -16.53
CA GLN A 56 -25.41 -6.28 -16.44
C GLN A 56 -24.82 -6.79 -15.12
N PRO A 57 -23.58 -7.31 -15.11
CA PRO A 57 -22.88 -7.61 -13.86
C PRO A 57 -22.64 -6.31 -13.09
N GLU A 58 -23.06 -6.27 -11.83
CA GLU A 58 -22.74 -5.18 -10.90
C GLU A 58 -21.22 -4.94 -10.88
N PRO A 59 -20.76 -3.67 -10.85
CA PRO A 59 -19.35 -3.35 -10.86
C PRO A 59 -18.64 -3.99 -9.66
N GLU A 60 -17.52 -4.64 -9.95
CA GLU A 60 -16.75 -5.37 -8.93
C GLU A 60 -16.17 -4.38 -7.91
N VAL A 61 -16.67 -4.42 -6.67
CA VAL A 61 -16.20 -3.49 -5.62
C VAL A 61 -14.75 -3.79 -5.24
N LEU A 62 -13.92 -2.73 -5.21
CA LEU A 62 -12.53 -2.79 -4.77
C LEU A 62 -12.39 -2.34 -3.32
N ARG A 63 -11.84 -3.20 -2.48
CA ARG A 63 -11.47 -2.87 -1.10
C ARG A 63 -10.02 -2.39 -1.04
N ALA A 64 -9.81 -1.07 -1.06
CA ALA A 64 -8.50 -0.45 -0.98
C ALA A 64 -8.25 0.18 0.40
N MET A 65 -7.16 -0.20 1.07
CA MET A 65 -6.70 0.44 2.29
C MET A 65 -5.54 1.38 1.99
N VAL A 66 -5.47 2.53 2.65
CA VAL A 66 -4.42 3.53 2.45
C VAL A 66 -3.81 3.88 3.80
N LEU A 67 -2.49 3.80 3.89
CA LEU A 67 -1.66 4.13 5.03
C LEU A 67 -0.57 5.11 4.58
N SER A 68 0.08 5.78 5.52
CA SER A 68 1.18 6.72 5.24
C SER A 68 2.07 6.86 6.48
N ASP A 69 3.27 7.40 6.29
CA ASP A 69 4.12 7.91 7.38
C ASP A 69 4.39 6.85 8.46
N THR A 70 4.79 5.64 8.04
CA THR A 70 5.08 4.57 9.00
C THR A 70 6.34 4.85 9.81
N HIS A 71 7.27 5.65 9.27
CA HIS A 71 8.51 6.08 9.92
C HIS A 71 9.16 4.96 10.74
N LEU A 72 9.60 3.88 10.10
CA LEU A 72 10.36 2.85 10.80
C LEU A 72 11.64 3.48 11.36
N LEU A 73 11.82 3.38 12.68
CA LEU A 73 12.98 3.98 13.35
C LEU A 73 14.24 3.30 12.86
N GLY A 74 15.15 4.13 12.32
CA GLY A 74 16.48 3.70 11.98
C GLY A 74 17.36 3.54 13.22
N ALA A 75 18.63 3.24 12.97
CA ALA A 75 19.60 2.92 14.01
C ALA A 75 20.38 4.16 14.52
N VAL A 76 20.24 5.32 13.87
CA VAL A 76 21.07 6.50 14.15
C VAL A 76 20.44 7.40 15.20
N GLY A 77 19.22 7.88 14.97
CA GLY A 77 18.46 8.76 15.85
C GLY A 77 17.36 8.04 16.62
N GLY A 78 17.04 6.79 16.27
CA GLY A 78 15.94 6.05 16.88
C GLY A 78 16.21 5.55 18.29
N HIS A 79 15.31 5.84 19.23
CA HIS A 79 15.36 5.27 20.58
C HIS A 79 14.83 3.83 20.59
N TRP A 80 15.56 2.89 21.20
CA TRP A 80 15.24 1.46 21.15
C TRP A 80 13.84 1.11 21.71
N PHE A 81 13.39 1.81 22.74
CA PHE A 81 12.09 1.55 23.36
C PHE A 81 10.93 2.07 22.50
N ASP A 82 11.12 3.24 21.87
CA ASP A 82 10.16 3.77 20.90
C ASP A 82 10.10 2.81 19.71
N LYS A 83 11.25 2.34 19.23
CA LYS A 83 11.36 1.34 18.16
C LYS A 83 10.56 0.09 18.48
N LEU A 84 10.80 -0.51 19.65
CA LEU A 84 10.08 -1.70 20.09
C LEU A 84 8.57 -1.47 20.16
N ARG A 85 8.14 -0.39 20.81
CA ARG A 85 6.71 -0.12 21.04
C ARG A 85 6.02 0.27 19.74
N ARG A 86 6.52 1.26 19.00
CA ARG A 86 5.91 1.75 17.76
C ARG A 86 5.75 0.64 16.73
N GLU A 87 6.80 -0.16 16.52
CA GLU A 87 6.77 -1.26 15.56
C GLU A 87 5.83 -2.39 15.99
N TRP A 88 5.78 -2.71 17.29
CA TRP A 88 4.78 -3.64 17.82
C TRP A 88 3.36 -3.16 17.50
N GLN A 89 3.06 -1.89 17.78
CA GLN A 89 1.73 -1.33 17.56
C GLN A 89 1.36 -1.30 16.07
N MET A 90 2.30 -0.92 15.20
CA MET A 90 2.10 -0.94 13.74
C MET A 90 1.83 -2.36 13.22
N GLU A 91 2.63 -3.35 13.62
CA GLU A 91 2.40 -4.75 13.21
C GLU A 91 1.03 -5.23 13.69
N ARG A 92 0.68 -5.01 14.96
CA ARG A 92 -0.61 -5.46 15.51
C ARG A 92 -1.78 -4.79 14.80
N ALA A 93 -1.73 -3.48 14.57
CA ALA A 93 -2.78 -2.76 13.86
C ALA A 93 -2.93 -3.27 12.42
N PHE A 94 -1.82 -3.38 11.68
CA PHE A 94 -1.83 -3.82 10.29
C PHE A 94 -2.35 -5.26 10.13
N GLN A 95 -1.81 -6.20 10.91
CA GLN A 95 -2.23 -7.61 10.85
C GLN A 95 -3.71 -7.78 11.24
N THR A 96 -4.20 -7.00 12.21
CA THR A 96 -5.61 -7.02 12.61
C THR A 96 -6.50 -6.43 11.50
N ALA A 97 -6.06 -5.35 10.86
CA ALA A 97 -6.78 -4.74 9.74
C ALA A 97 -6.89 -5.69 8.55
N LEU A 98 -5.81 -6.40 8.19
CA LEU A 98 -5.85 -7.42 7.14
C LEU A 98 -6.82 -8.56 7.49
N ALA A 99 -6.78 -9.05 8.72
CA ALA A 99 -7.62 -10.17 9.16
C ALA A 99 -9.12 -9.82 9.12
N LEU A 100 -9.49 -8.63 9.58
CA LEU A 100 -10.90 -8.23 9.73
C LEU A 100 -11.47 -7.58 8.46
N LEU A 101 -10.72 -6.66 7.85
CA LEU A 101 -11.22 -5.88 6.71
C LEU A 101 -10.96 -6.57 5.37
N ARG A 102 -9.97 -7.47 5.29
CA ARG A 102 -9.58 -8.21 4.07
C ARG A 102 -9.48 -7.30 2.82
N PRO A 103 -8.64 -6.25 2.85
CA PRO A 103 -8.40 -5.41 1.69
C PRO A 103 -7.74 -6.21 0.57
N GLU A 104 -8.04 -5.82 -0.67
CA GLU A 104 -7.49 -6.43 -1.88
C GLU A 104 -6.22 -5.71 -2.34
N VAL A 105 -6.10 -4.43 -1.96
CA VAL A 105 -4.89 -3.63 -2.17
C VAL A 105 -4.66 -2.74 -0.95
N VAL A 106 -3.40 -2.57 -0.57
CA VAL A 106 -2.95 -1.63 0.44
C VAL A 106 -1.93 -0.69 -0.18
N PHE A 107 -2.14 0.61 -0.04
CA PHE A 107 -1.16 1.63 -0.40
C PHE A 107 -0.46 2.16 0.86
N ILE A 108 0.87 2.29 0.82
CA ILE A 108 1.66 3.04 1.81
C ILE A 108 2.27 4.25 1.12
N LEU A 109 1.82 5.45 1.50
CA LEU A 109 2.07 6.71 0.80
C LEU A 109 3.38 7.41 1.25
N GLY A 110 4.50 6.70 1.23
CA GLY A 110 5.81 7.29 1.54
C GLY A 110 6.12 7.39 3.04
N ASP A 111 7.31 7.93 3.31
CA ASP A 111 7.95 8.03 4.62
C ASP A 111 7.88 6.70 5.37
N VAL A 112 8.29 5.66 4.65
CA VAL A 112 8.30 4.29 5.14
C VAL A 112 9.36 4.15 6.23
N LEU A 113 10.56 4.63 5.95
CA LEU A 113 11.72 4.59 6.82
C LEU A 113 12.04 6.00 7.32
N ASP A 114 12.32 6.16 8.61
CA ASP A 114 12.62 7.48 9.18
C ASP A 114 14.01 8.01 8.77
N GLU A 115 14.93 7.10 8.50
CA GLU A 115 16.35 7.36 8.23
C GLU A 115 16.80 6.88 6.84
N GLY A 116 15.85 6.53 5.95
CA GLY A 116 16.15 5.94 4.65
C GLY A 116 17.18 6.75 3.84
N LYS A 117 17.07 8.08 3.89
CA LYS A 117 17.93 9.01 3.16
C LYS A 117 19.40 9.03 3.56
N TRP A 118 19.74 8.59 4.77
CA TRP A 118 21.14 8.59 5.27
C TRP A 118 21.57 7.26 5.88
N SER A 119 20.76 6.21 5.77
CA SER A 119 21.07 4.90 6.35
C SER A 119 22.26 4.23 5.65
N SER A 120 23.12 3.60 6.46
CA SER A 120 24.16 2.69 5.96
C SER A 120 23.51 1.50 5.22
N PRO A 121 24.22 0.83 4.28
CA PRO A 121 23.68 -0.32 3.57
C PRO A 121 23.15 -1.43 4.50
N LYS A 122 23.86 -1.70 5.59
CA LYS A 122 23.43 -2.69 6.59
C LYS A 122 22.15 -2.26 7.32
N ASN A 123 22.10 -1.03 7.81
CA ASN A 123 20.91 -0.53 8.51
C ASN A 123 19.70 -0.51 7.57
N TRP A 124 19.91 -0.14 6.30
CA TRP A 124 18.87 -0.21 5.29
C TRP A 124 18.31 -1.63 5.12
N GLU A 125 19.17 -2.64 4.99
CA GLU A 125 18.73 -4.04 4.86
C GLU A 125 17.96 -4.51 6.10
N ASP A 126 18.45 -4.16 7.30
CA ASP A 126 17.78 -4.47 8.56
C ASP A 126 16.39 -3.80 8.64
N ASP A 127 16.29 -2.54 8.22
CA ASP A 127 15.05 -1.77 8.22
C ASP A 127 14.03 -2.32 7.21
N VAL A 128 14.47 -2.66 6.00
CA VAL A 128 13.64 -3.31 4.97
C VAL A 128 13.16 -4.70 5.42
N CYS A 129 14.01 -5.49 6.06
CA CYS A 129 13.63 -6.80 6.60
C CYS A 129 12.52 -6.68 7.67
N ARG A 130 12.65 -5.69 8.57
CA ARG A 130 11.62 -5.41 9.57
C ARG A 130 10.32 -4.93 8.95
N PHE A 131 10.38 -4.05 7.94
CA PHE A 131 9.22 -3.65 7.18
C PHE A 131 8.48 -4.86 6.59
N GLN A 132 9.20 -5.73 5.88
CA GLN A 132 8.61 -6.92 5.25
C GLN A 132 7.96 -7.86 6.27
N LYS A 133 8.54 -7.99 7.47
CA LYS A 133 7.96 -8.76 8.56
C LYS A 133 6.66 -8.15 9.10
N MET A 134 6.66 -6.84 9.37
CA MET A 134 5.49 -6.16 9.96
C MET A 134 4.32 -6.07 8.97
N PHE A 135 4.63 -5.73 7.72
CA PHE A 135 3.65 -5.57 6.65
C PHE A 135 3.45 -6.84 5.81
N ARG A 136 3.72 -8.02 6.40
CA ARG A 136 3.45 -9.31 5.75
C ARG A 136 1.95 -9.45 5.44
N HIS A 137 1.66 -10.05 4.29
CA HIS A 137 0.31 -10.22 3.76
C HIS A 137 0.24 -11.51 2.94
N SER A 138 -0.98 -12.00 2.70
CA SER A 138 -1.24 -13.13 1.78
C SER A 138 -1.19 -12.66 0.32
N SER A 139 -1.06 -13.61 -0.61
CA SER A 139 -1.10 -13.35 -2.05
C SER A 139 -2.37 -12.66 -2.54
N ASP A 140 -3.47 -12.77 -1.78
CA ASP A 140 -4.76 -12.16 -2.11
C ASP A 140 -4.81 -10.63 -1.87
N THR A 141 -3.79 -10.08 -1.19
CA THR A 141 -3.67 -8.64 -0.91
C THR A 141 -2.43 -8.12 -1.60
N GLU A 142 -2.58 -7.10 -2.44
CA GLU A 142 -1.44 -6.43 -3.09
C GLU A 142 -0.94 -5.28 -2.20
N LEU A 143 0.35 -5.27 -1.84
CA LEU A 143 0.97 -4.14 -1.14
C LEU A 143 1.72 -3.25 -2.12
N VAL A 144 1.32 -1.98 -2.18
CA VAL A 144 1.88 -0.95 -3.05
C VAL A 144 2.52 0.13 -2.19
N VAL A 145 3.81 0.36 -2.37
CA VAL A 145 4.57 1.32 -1.57
C VAL A 145 5.07 2.46 -2.46
N LEU A 146 4.87 3.69 -2.00
CA LEU A 146 5.37 4.91 -2.61
C LEU A 146 6.53 5.45 -1.78
N VAL A 147 7.36 6.27 -2.42
CA VAL A 147 8.52 6.89 -1.79
C VAL A 147 8.16 8.24 -1.18
N GLY A 148 8.74 8.55 -0.02
CA GLY A 148 8.68 9.86 0.62
C GLY A 148 10.06 10.50 0.82
N ASN A 149 10.08 11.69 1.44
CA ASN A 149 11.32 12.45 1.65
C ASN A 149 12.20 11.89 2.77
N HIS A 150 11.67 11.16 3.75
CA HIS A 150 12.51 10.45 4.73
C HIS A 150 13.22 9.24 4.09
N ASP A 151 12.61 8.66 3.06
CA ASP A 151 13.15 7.49 2.37
C ASP A 151 14.36 7.81 1.48
N ILE A 152 14.30 8.93 0.75
CA ILE A 152 15.30 9.30 -0.27
C ILE A 152 15.89 10.70 -0.13
N GLY A 153 15.40 11.52 0.81
CA GLY A 153 15.79 12.91 0.99
C GLY A 153 14.75 13.87 0.43
N PHE A 154 14.78 15.13 0.89
CA PHE A 154 14.09 16.21 0.18
C PHE A 154 14.71 16.42 -1.21
N HIS A 155 14.08 17.24 -2.04
CA HIS A 155 14.48 17.50 -3.42
C HIS A 155 16.00 17.63 -3.65
N TYR A 156 16.70 18.45 -2.84
CA TYR A 156 18.15 18.66 -2.99
C TYR A 156 19.04 17.58 -2.35
N GLU A 157 18.47 16.69 -1.55
CA GLU A 157 19.17 15.55 -0.92
C GLU A 157 18.97 14.25 -1.72
N MET A 158 17.93 14.20 -2.56
CA MET A 158 17.59 13.07 -3.41
C MET A 158 18.68 12.80 -4.46
N ASP A 159 19.03 11.54 -4.64
CA ASP A 159 19.90 11.09 -5.72
C ASP A 159 19.45 9.74 -6.29
N TRP A 160 20.05 9.36 -7.43
CA TRP A 160 19.73 8.11 -8.12
C TRP A 160 20.02 6.87 -7.29
N PHE A 161 21.05 6.88 -6.44
CA PHE A 161 21.39 5.73 -5.61
C PHE A 161 20.29 5.48 -4.57
N LYS A 162 19.87 6.52 -3.85
CA LYS A 162 18.80 6.44 -2.84
C LYS A 162 17.48 5.99 -3.48
N LEU A 163 17.12 6.61 -4.60
CA LEU A 163 15.90 6.29 -5.34
C LEU A 163 15.88 4.86 -5.87
N GLN A 164 16.94 4.43 -6.58
CA GLN A 164 17.00 3.07 -7.15
C GLN A 164 17.06 2.00 -6.07
N ARG A 165 17.73 2.28 -4.94
CA ARG A 165 17.75 1.37 -3.79
C ARG A 165 16.34 1.19 -3.21
N PHE A 166 15.58 2.28 -3.07
CA PHE A 166 14.18 2.24 -2.64
C PHE A 166 13.30 1.46 -3.64
N GLU A 167 13.33 1.85 -4.91
CA GLU A 167 12.56 1.22 -5.99
C GLU A 167 12.79 -0.29 -6.05
N LYS A 168 14.06 -0.72 -5.90
CA LYS A 168 14.43 -2.13 -5.84
C LYS A 168 13.88 -2.85 -4.60
N ALA A 169 14.00 -2.24 -3.43
CA ALA A 169 13.57 -2.86 -2.17
C ALA A 169 12.05 -3.07 -2.10
N PHE A 170 11.28 -2.15 -2.67
CA PHE A 170 9.82 -2.14 -2.60
C PHE A 170 9.14 -2.50 -3.93
N ASN A 171 9.92 -2.91 -4.94
CA ASN A 171 9.44 -3.24 -6.29
C ASN A 171 8.45 -2.20 -6.84
N THR A 172 8.90 -0.94 -6.82
CA THR A 172 8.09 0.23 -7.20
C THR A 172 8.88 1.11 -8.17
N THR A 173 8.21 2.10 -8.74
CA THR A 173 8.83 3.11 -9.61
C THR A 173 8.37 4.50 -9.20
N SER A 174 9.17 5.51 -9.55
CA SER A 174 8.88 6.91 -9.26
C SER A 174 7.56 7.39 -9.83
N THR A 175 7.09 6.82 -10.93
CA THR A 175 5.75 7.06 -11.45
C THR A 175 5.23 5.79 -12.10
N ARG A 176 4.01 5.38 -11.77
CA ARG A 176 3.31 4.29 -12.46
C ARG A 176 1.81 4.37 -12.25
N MET A 177 1.10 3.68 -13.12
CA MET A 177 -0.32 3.41 -12.93
C MET A 177 -0.51 1.97 -12.42
N VAL A 178 -1.37 1.81 -11.43
CA VAL A 178 -1.85 0.51 -10.97
C VAL A 178 -3.34 0.44 -11.27
N THR A 179 -3.78 -0.56 -12.01
CA THR A 179 -5.19 -0.77 -12.33
C THR A 179 -5.71 -2.01 -11.62
N LYS A 180 -6.76 -1.84 -10.82
CA LYS A 180 -7.41 -2.94 -10.08
C LYS A 180 -8.92 -2.79 -10.19
N LYS A 181 -9.61 -3.83 -10.65
CA LYS A 181 -11.08 -3.84 -10.83
C LYS A 181 -11.62 -2.60 -11.56
N GLY A 182 -10.93 -2.18 -12.62
CA GLY A 182 -11.31 -1.00 -13.41
C GLY A 182 -11.01 0.36 -12.77
N VAL A 183 -10.47 0.40 -11.55
CA VAL A 183 -10.00 1.63 -10.90
C VAL A 183 -8.52 1.84 -11.23
N ASN A 184 -8.17 3.01 -11.75
CA ASN A 184 -6.81 3.41 -12.05
C ASN A 184 -6.24 4.28 -10.92
N PHE A 185 -5.12 3.85 -10.35
CA PHE A 185 -4.35 4.59 -9.36
C PHE A 185 -3.08 5.13 -9.99
N LEU A 186 -2.93 6.46 -10.04
CA LEU A 186 -1.69 7.11 -10.44
C LEU A 186 -0.80 7.32 -9.22
N LEU A 187 0.35 6.66 -9.20
CA LEU A 187 1.34 6.77 -8.13
C LEU A 187 2.45 7.69 -8.60
N VAL A 188 2.80 8.68 -7.78
CA VAL A 188 3.77 9.72 -8.15
C VAL A 188 4.72 10.00 -6.99
N ASN A 189 6.02 9.98 -7.28
CA ASN A 189 7.07 10.48 -6.41
C ASN A 189 6.99 12.01 -6.36
N SER A 190 6.36 12.53 -5.32
CA SER A 190 6.17 13.97 -5.13
C SER A 190 7.47 14.73 -4.85
N VAL A 191 8.50 14.06 -4.32
CA VAL A 191 9.83 14.66 -4.08
C VAL A 191 10.47 15.14 -5.39
N ALA A 192 10.14 14.48 -6.50
CA ALA A 192 10.62 14.82 -7.84
C ALA A 192 9.77 15.86 -8.58
N LEU A 193 8.80 16.51 -7.92
CA LEU A 193 7.90 17.50 -8.53
C LEU A 193 8.27 18.95 -8.18
N HIS A 194 9.54 19.23 -7.86
CA HIS A 194 9.99 20.57 -7.49
C HIS A 194 9.93 21.58 -8.66
N GLY A 195 10.07 21.11 -9.90
CA GLY A 195 9.92 21.94 -11.11
C GLY A 195 11.14 22.77 -11.53
N ASP A 196 12.33 22.44 -11.02
CA ASP A 196 13.60 23.10 -11.40
C ASP A 196 14.35 22.39 -12.54
N GLY A 197 13.76 21.34 -13.11
CA GLY A 197 14.37 20.58 -14.19
C GLY A 197 15.51 19.66 -13.75
N CYS A 198 15.57 19.24 -12.48
CA CYS A 198 16.52 18.21 -12.04
C CYS A 198 16.40 16.91 -12.87
N PRO A 199 17.47 16.12 -13.07
CA PRO A 199 17.41 14.92 -13.92
C PRO A 199 16.34 13.88 -13.50
N ILE A 200 16.14 13.70 -12.19
CA ILE A 200 15.09 12.81 -11.66
C ILE A 200 13.70 13.41 -11.92
N CYS A 201 13.55 14.72 -11.72
CA CYS A 201 12.32 15.48 -11.96
C CYS A 201 11.87 15.36 -13.42
N GLN A 202 12.79 15.60 -14.36
CA GLN A 202 12.52 15.45 -15.79
C GLN A 202 12.11 14.01 -16.16
N SER A 203 12.72 13.01 -15.51
CA SER A 203 12.33 11.61 -15.72
C SER A 203 10.90 11.34 -15.28
N VAL A 204 10.51 11.86 -14.11
CA VAL A 204 9.14 11.75 -13.56
C VAL A 204 8.14 12.50 -14.42
N GLU A 205 8.42 13.75 -14.79
CA GLU A 205 7.58 14.55 -15.69
C GLU A 205 7.36 13.84 -17.03
N LYS A 206 8.42 13.29 -17.63
CA LYS A 206 8.30 12.53 -18.89
C LYS A 206 7.42 11.29 -18.74
N GLN A 207 7.49 10.58 -17.62
CA GLN A 207 6.62 9.45 -17.33
C GLN A 207 5.16 9.89 -17.16
N LEU A 208 4.91 11.00 -16.46
CA LEU A 208 3.57 11.58 -16.32
C LEU A 208 2.98 11.99 -17.67
N TYR A 209 3.75 12.63 -18.55
CA TYR A 209 3.30 12.96 -19.91
C TYR A 209 2.98 11.70 -20.74
N THR A 210 3.79 10.64 -20.58
CA THR A 210 3.53 9.36 -21.25
C THR A 210 2.21 8.75 -20.79
N ILE A 211 2.00 8.67 -19.47
CA ILE A 211 0.76 8.16 -18.87
C ILE A 211 -0.46 8.99 -19.30
N SER A 212 -0.33 10.32 -19.28
CA SER A 212 -1.39 11.24 -19.71
C SER A 212 -1.83 10.97 -21.16
N ARG A 213 -0.86 10.77 -22.07
CA ARG A 213 -1.13 10.42 -23.46
C ARG A 213 -1.84 9.07 -23.56
N ASP A 214 -1.38 8.07 -22.81
CA ASP A 214 -1.93 6.71 -22.88
C ASP A 214 -3.37 6.66 -22.35
N LEU A 215 -3.67 7.42 -21.29
CA LEU A 215 -5.04 7.63 -20.79
C LEU A 215 -5.93 8.30 -21.84
N ASN A 216 -5.43 9.35 -22.49
CA ASN A 216 -6.18 10.05 -23.52
C ASN A 216 -6.50 9.15 -24.74
N CYS A 217 -5.54 8.32 -25.16
CA CYS A 217 -5.75 7.32 -26.21
C CYS A 217 -6.82 6.28 -25.82
N SER A 218 -6.85 5.88 -24.55
CA SER A 218 -7.84 4.92 -24.04
C SER A 218 -9.26 5.49 -24.09
N LEU A 219 -9.43 6.78 -23.78
CA LEU A 219 -10.73 7.48 -23.91
C LEU A 219 -11.22 7.54 -25.36
N LEU A 220 -10.32 7.72 -26.33
CA LEU A 220 -10.66 7.75 -27.75
C LEU A 220 -11.10 6.38 -28.30
N GLN A 221 -10.58 5.28 -27.75
CA GLN A 221 -10.97 3.92 -28.16
C GLN A 221 -12.35 3.51 -27.64
N VAL A 222 -12.78 4.00 -26.48
CA VAL A 222 -14.13 3.75 -25.93
C VAL A 222 -15.22 4.41 -26.80
N GLY A 223 -14.87 5.46 -27.57
CA GLY A 223 -15.79 6.15 -28.48
C GLY A 223 -15.91 5.56 -29.89
N LEU A 224 -15.18 4.49 -30.22
CA LEU A 224 -15.21 3.88 -31.55
C LEU A 224 -16.08 2.61 -31.55
N PRO A 225 -17.05 2.48 -32.49
CA PRO A 225 -17.81 1.23 -32.62
C PRO A 225 -16.86 0.08 -33.03
N PRO A 226 -17.14 -1.16 -32.60
CA PRO A 226 -16.26 -2.29 -32.87
C PRO A 226 -16.13 -2.48 -34.39
N THR A 227 -14.93 -2.25 -34.92
CA THR A 227 -14.63 -2.52 -36.33
C THR A 227 -14.67 -4.02 -36.56
N HIS A 228 -15.68 -4.47 -37.31
CA HIS A 228 -15.76 -5.82 -37.84
C HIS A 228 -14.48 -6.16 -38.61
N THR A 229 -13.76 -7.17 -38.12
CA THR A 229 -12.64 -7.79 -38.83
C THR A 229 -13.15 -8.42 -40.12
N HIS A 230 -12.80 -7.84 -41.26
CA HIS A 230 -13.03 -8.46 -42.57
C HIS A 230 -12.13 -9.71 -42.71
N THR A 231 -12.77 -10.87 -42.74
CA THR A 231 -12.18 -12.13 -43.19
C THR A 231 -11.74 -12.01 -44.65
N HIS A 232 -10.44 -12.13 -44.90
CA HIS A 232 -9.85 -12.23 -46.22
C HIS A 232 -10.18 -13.61 -46.83
N THR A 233 -11.20 -13.69 -47.70
CA THR A 233 -11.39 -14.86 -48.57
C THR A 233 -10.49 -14.74 -49.78
N GLY A 234 -9.47 -15.59 -49.86
CA GLY A 234 -8.57 -15.70 -50.99
C GLY A 234 -9.29 -16.12 -52.28
N ARG A 235 -8.94 -15.50 -53.40
CA ARG A 235 -9.34 -15.91 -54.74
C ARG A 235 -8.07 -16.06 -55.59
N GLY A 236 -7.65 -17.31 -55.79
CA GLY A 236 -6.57 -17.68 -56.69
C GLY A 236 -7.06 -18.73 -57.70
N GLN A 237 -7.28 -18.30 -58.93
CA GLN A 237 -7.33 -19.11 -60.17
C GLN A 237 -6.86 -18.17 -61.30
N GLY A 238 -5.60 -18.26 -61.74
CA GLY A 238 -5.14 -19.03 -62.92
C GLY A 238 -4.41 -18.05 -63.89
N PRO A 239 -3.77 -18.49 -64.99
CA PRO A 239 -3.62 -19.85 -65.53
C PRO A 239 -2.16 -20.30 -65.75
N LYS A 240 -2.00 -21.61 -65.98
CA LYS A 240 -0.77 -22.25 -66.49
C LYS A 240 -0.53 -21.90 -67.96
N LEU A 241 0.73 -21.69 -68.32
CA LEU A 241 1.25 -21.82 -69.69
C LEU A 241 2.68 -22.41 -69.63
N SER A 242 2.89 -23.41 -70.49
CA SER A 242 4.09 -24.25 -70.75
C SER A 242 4.66 -25.07 -69.60
#